data_AF-A0A9E7W6P3-F1
#
_entry.id   AF-A0A9E7W6P3-F1
#
_cell.length_a   1.000
_cell.length_b   1.000
_cell.length_c   1.000
_cell.angle_alpha   90.00
_cell.angle_beta   90.00
_cell.angle_gamma   90.00
#
_symmetry.space_group_name_H-M   'P 1'
#
loop_
_entity.id
_entity.type
_entity.pdbx_description
1 polymer ?
#
loop_
_entity_poly.entity_id
_entity_poly.type
_entity_poly.pdbx_seq_one_letter_code
_entity_poly.pdbx_strand_id
1 'polypeptide(L)'
;MSYTPSVDQERLAQLASQYLGNTPVTGDVIFFADEGERLSHATWQLSQKDQRSLQESGFKSALLELLDDLISHRASQHQANLCQGVVNIEKNQLNIQWLPLEEAQMLRNQRKAS
;
A
#
# COMPACT_ATOMS: atom_id res chain seq x y z
N MET A 1 -0.41 24.83 -5.06
CA MET A 1 -1.21 24.31 -3.94
C MET A 1 -0.31 23.40 -3.14
N SER A 2 0.02 23.75 -1.90
CA SER A 2 0.92 22.99 -1.04
C SER A 2 0.21 21.69 -0.65
N TYR A 3 0.62 20.58 -1.25
CA TYR A 3 0.14 19.25 -0.87
C TYR A 3 0.69 18.99 0.53
N THR A 4 -0.11 19.19 1.58
CA THR A 4 0.23 18.67 2.91
C THR A 4 0.11 17.16 2.80
N PRO A 5 1.22 16.41 2.86
CA PRO A 5 1.13 14.96 2.86
C PRO A 5 0.24 14.53 4.03
N SER A 6 -0.70 13.63 3.78
CA SER A 6 -1.46 13.01 4.85
C SER A 6 -0.49 12.26 5.78
N VAL A 7 -0.85 12.11 7.05
CA VAL A 7 -0.08 11.32 8.03
C VAL A 7 0.25 9.93 7.46
N ASP A 8 -0.67 9.35 6.68
CA ASP A 8 -0.48 8.09 5.97
C ASP A 8 0.76 8.13 5.05
N GLN A 9 0.85 9.18 4.24
CA GLN A 9 1.92 9.37 3.25
C GLN A 9 3.29 9.60 3.93
N GLU A 10 3.32 10.30 5.07
CA GLU A 10 4.55 10.47 5.86
C GLU A 10 5.06 9.14 6.43
N ARG A 11 4.17 8.30 6.97
CA ARG A 11 4.53 6.97 7.48
C ARG A 11 5.04 6.06 6.36
N LEU A 12 4.43 6.12 5.18
CA LEU A 12 4.89 5.41 3.99
C LEU A 12 6.27 5.89 3.53
N ALA A 13 6.50 7.20 3.51
CA ALA A 13 7.81 7.75 3.16
C ALA A 13 8.91 7.29 4.14
N GLN A 14 8.59 7.21 5.44
CA GLN A 14 9.52 6.66 6.44
C GLN A 14 9.83 5.20 6.16
N LEU A 15 8.82 4.37 5.90
CA LEU A 15 9.01 2.96 5.56
C LEU A 15 9.82 2.79 4.26
N ALA A 16 9.52 3.59 3.24
CA ALA A 16 10.28 3.60 1.99
C ALA A 16 11.76 3.89 2.22
N SER A 17 12.08 4.90 3.05
CA SER A 17 13.46 5.28 3.34
C SER A 17 14.25 4.18 4.08
N GLN A 18 13.57 3.39 4.93
CA GLN A 18 14.20 2.32 5.70
C GLN A 18 14.50 1.07 4.87
N TYR A 19 13.61 0.73 3.93
CA TYR A 19 13.65 -0.56 3.24
C TYR A 19 13.94 -0.48 1.74
N LEU A 20 13.49 0.57 1.04
CA LEU A 20 13.67 0.69 -0.42
C LEU A 20 15.02 1.31 -0.77
N GLY A 21 15.61 2.13 0.11
CA GLY A 21 16.95 2.68 -0.07
C GLY A 21 17.20 3.20 -1.49
N ASN A 22 18.21 2.61 -2.17
CA ASN A 22 18.55 2.87 -3.58
C ASN A 22 18.08 1.78 -4.55
N THR A 23 17.32 0.78 -4.10
CA THR A 23 16.84 -0.29 -4.97
C THR A 23 15.68 0.24 -5.81
N PRO A 24 15.82 0.34 -7.15
CA PRO A 24 14.74 0.84 -7.98
C PRO A 24 13.69 -0.26 -8.14
N VAL A 25 12.70 -0.29 -7.26
CA VAL A 25 11.55 -1.19 -7.36
C VAL A 25 10.36 -0.43 -7.94
N THR A 26 9.67 -1.05 -8.88
CA THR A 26 8.42 -0.51 -9.41
C THR A 26 7.32 -1.55 -9.36
N GLY A 27 6.17 -1.17 -8.83
CA GLY A 27 4.94 -1.95 -8.93
C GLY A 27 3.92 -1.51 -7.90
N ASP A 28 2.87 -2.29 -7.76
CA ASP A 28 1.68 -1.85 -7.03
C ASP A 28 1.26 -2.88 -6.00
N VAL A 29 0.77 -2.40 -4.87
CA VAL A 29 0.24 -3.23 -3.79
C VAL A 29 -1.19 -2.80 -3.55
N ILE A 30 -2.13 -3.61 -4.02
CA ILE A 30 -3.55 -3.33 -3.87
C ILE A 30 -4.02 -4.04 -2.61
N PHE A 31 -4.53 -3.29 -1.64
CA PHE A 31 -4.91 -3.80 -0.34
C PHE A 31 -6.40 -3.59 -0.07
N PHE A 32 -6.96 -4.54 0.68
CA PHE A 32 -8.37 -4.61 1.00
C PHE A 32 -8.50 -4.79 2.50
N ALA A 33 -9.31 -3.95 3.14
CA ALA A 33 -9.77 -4.16 4.50
C ALA A 33 -10.99 -5.08 4.55
N ASP A 34 -11.14 -5.83 5.64
CA ASP A 34 -12.37 -6.57 5.97
C ASP A 34 -13.38 -5.71 6.77
N GLU A 35 -14.50 -6.33 7.14
CA GLU A 35 -15.54 -5.74 7.99
C GLU A 35 -15.05 -5.40 9.40
N GLY A 36 -13.94 -6.01 9.85
CA GLY A 36 -13.29 -5.74 11.12
C GLY A 36 -12.32 -4.56 11.06
N GLU A 37 -12.30 -3.82 9.95
CA GLU A 37 -11.46 -2.65 9.76
C GLU A 37 -9.97 -2.99 9.89
N ARG A 38 -9.61 -4.19 9.43
CA ARG A 38 -8.24 -4.71 9.40
C ARG A 38 -7.86 -5.14 8.00
N LEU A 39 -6.55 -5.20 7.77
CA LEU A 39 -6.02 -5.67 6.51
C LEU A 39 -6.42 -7.13 6.28
N SER A 40 -7.30 -7.35 5.30
CA SER A 40 -7.78 -8.67 4.90
C SER A 40 -6.79 -9.35 3.97
N HIS A 41 -6.46 -8.66 2.88
CA HIS A 41 -5.57 -9.20 1.85
C HIS A 41 -4.89 -8.09 1.06
N ALA A 42 -3.67 -8.38 0.61
CA ALA A 42 -2.89 -7.53 -0.26
C ALA A 42 -2.44 -8.29 -1.50
N THR A 43 -2.69 -7.71 -2.68
CA THR A 43 -2.25 -8.22 -3.97
C THR A 43 -1.03 -7.44 -4.41
N TRP A 44 0.09 -8.15 -4.54
CA TRP A 44 1.38 -7.58 -4.93
C TRP A 44 1.62 -7.77 -6.43
N GLN A 45 1.65 -6.67 -7.17
CA GLN A 45 1.87 -6.61 -8.61
C GLN A 45 3.23 -6.03 -8.90
N LEU A 46 4.24 -6.89 -8.73
CA LEU A 46 5.66 -6.57 -8.86
C LEU A 46 6.32 -7.67 -9.70
N SER A 47 7.45 -7.36 -10.32
CA SER A 47 8.24 -8.39 -11.01
C SER A 47 8.73 -9.46 -10.01
N GLN A 48 8.96 -10.69 -10.46
CA GLN A 48 9.48 -11.75 -9.57
C GLN A 48 10.82 -11.37 -8.92
N LYS A 49 11.66 -10.63 -9.64
CA LYS A 49 12.95 -10.13 -9.13
C LYS A 49 12.74 -9.15 -7.97
N ASP A 50 11.80 -8.23 -8.11
CA ASP A 50 11.51 -7.22 -7.10
C ASP A 50 10.79 -7.84 -5.91
N GLN A 51 9.86 -8.77 -6.14
CA GLN A 51 9.20 -9.50 -5.06
C GLN A 51 10.19 -10.25 -4.18
N ARG A 52 11.22 -10.90 -4.76
CA ARG A 52 12.26 -11.59 -4.00
C ARG A 52 13.11 -10.59 -3.21
N SER A 53 13.56 -9.52 -3.85
CA SER A 53 14.35 -8.46 -3.20
C SER A 53 13.63 -7.84 -1.99
N LEU A 54 12.34 -7.52 -2.15
CA LEU A 54 11.51 -6.95 -1.07
C LEU A 54 11.15 -7.97 0.03
N GLN A 55 11.13 -9.26 -0.31
CA GLN A 55 10.89 -10.31 0.67
C GLN A 55 12.13 -10.50 1.56
N GLU A 56 13.33 -10.47 0.98
CA GLU A 56 14.59 -10.59 1.72
C GLU A 56 14.85 -9.38 2.62
N SER A 57 14.39 -8.18 2.24
CA SER A 57 14.54 -6.99 3.07
C SER A 57 13.54 -6.90 4.24
N GLY A 58 12.52 -7.77 4.29
CA GLY A 58 11.43 -7.67 5.27
C GLY A 58 10.41 -6.56 4.98
N PHE A 59 10.56 -5.85 3.84
CA PHE A 59 9.66 -4.78 3.43
C PHE A 59 8.20 -5.22 3.37
N LYS A 60 7.95 -6.44 2.87
CA LYS A 60 6.59 -6.97 2.75
C LYS A 60 5.85 -6.97 4.08
N SER A 61 6.48 -7.52 5.12
CA SER A 61 5.87 -7.58 6.46
C SER A 61 5.65 -6.19 7.04
N ALA A 62 6.66 -5.32 6.94
CA ALA A 62 6.58 -3.96 7.44
C ALA A 62 5.46 -3.15 6.76
N LEU A 63 5.28 -3.30 5.43
CA LEU A 63 4.22 -2.62 4.71
C LEU A 63 2.84 -3.14 5.13
N LEU A 64 2.68 -4.45 5.35
CA LEU A 64 1.40 -5.02 5.80
C LEU A 64 1.02 -4.52 7.20
N GLU A 65 1.98 -4.50 8.13
CA GLU A 65 1.78 -3.94 9.47
C GLU A 65 1.40 -2.46 9.41
N LEU A 66 2.12 -1.67 8.61
CA LEU A 66 1.80 -0.26 8.42
C LEU A 66 0.39 -0.08 7.82
N LEU A 67 0.02 -0.87 6.83
CA LEU A 67 -1.31 -0.79 6.22
C LEU A 67 -2.41 -1.13 7.24
N ASP A 68 -2.23 -2.14 8.07
CA ASP A 68 -3.18 -2.51 9.13
C ASP A 68 -3.38 -1.36 10.14
N ASP A 69 -2.28 -0.71 10.55
CA ASP A 69 -2.30 0.49 11.39
C ASP A 69 -3.04 1.65 10.73
N LEU A 70 -2.77 1.90 9.44
CA LEU A 70 -3.41 2.98 8.69
C LEU A 70 -4.92 2.75 8.53
N ILE A 71 -5.32 1.51 8.24
CA ILE A 71 -6.73 1.13 8.16
C ILE A 71 -7.41 1.34 9.52
N SER A 72 -6.83 0.81 10.60
CA SER A 72 -7.35 0.95 11.96
C SER A 72 -7.48 2.41 12.39
N HIS A 73 -6.48 3.23 12.07
CA HIS A 73 -6.52 4.67 12.33
C HIS A 73 -7.67 5.35 11.57
N ARG A 74 -7.86 5.02 10.29
CA ARG A 74 -8.90 5.61 9.43
C ARG A 74 -10.31 5.18 9.82
N ALA A 75 -10.46 3.92 10.18
CA ALA A 75 -11.67 3.33 10.75
C ALA A 75 -12.11 4.03 12.04
N SER A 76 -11.17 4.31 12.95
CA SER A 76 -11.46 5.06 14.18
C SER A 76 -12.03 6.46 13.91
N GLN A 77 -11.72 7.04 12.74
CA GLN A 77 -12.24 8.34 12.29
C GLN A 77 -13.55 8.25 11.49
N HIS A 78 -14.26 7.11 11.53
CA HIS A 78 -15.52 6.85 10.82
C HIS A 78 -15.42 7.00 9.28
N GLN A 79 -14.22 6.85 8.71
CA GLN A 79 -14.00 6.85 7.26
C GLN A 79 -14.06 5.44 6.65
N ALA A 80 -14.95 4.60 7.17
CA ALA A 80 -15.06 3.16 6.86
C ALA A 80 -15.19 2.84 5.35
N ASN A 81 -15.76 3.75 4.57
CA ASN A 81 -15.94 3.55 3.12
C ASN A 81 -14.64 3.64 2.30
N LEU A 82 -13.51 4.02 2.91
CA LEU A 82 -12.21 4.21 2.25
C LEU A 82 -11.10 3.44 2.96
N CYS A 83 -11.38 2.23 3.45
CA CYS A 83 -10.38 1.36 4.08
C CYS A 83 -9.59 0.51 3.08
N GLN A 84 -9.76 0.75 1.79
CA GLN A 84 -9.10 0.01 0.71
C GLN A 84 -8.33 0.95 -0.20
N GLY A 85 -7.41 0.41 -0.97
CA GLY A 85 -6.61 1.26 -1.83
C GLY A 85 -5.48 0.54 -2.52
N VAL A 86 -4.59 1.36 -3.07
CA VAL A 86 -3.38 0.92 -3.73
C VAL A 86 -2.19 1.71 -3.19
N VAL A 87 -1.10 1.01 -2.95
CA VAL A 87 0.21 1.59 -2.71
C VAL A 87 1.01 1.44 -3.99
N ASN A 88 1.35 2.57 -4.61
CA ASN A 88 2.26 2.59 -5.75
C ASN A 88 3.69 2.67 -5.22
N ILE A 89 4.53 1.75 -5.69
CA ILE A 89 5.96 1.72 -5.44
C ILE A 89 6.62 2.26 -6.70
N GLU A 90 7.26 3.42 -6.58
CA GLU A 90 8.03 4.03 -7.66
C GLU A 90 9.44 4.33 -7.17
N LYS A 91 10.39 3.47 -7.55
CA LYS A 91 11.80 3.53 -7.16
C LYS A 91 11.96 3.43 -5.63
N ASN A 92 12.12 4.58 -4.97
CA ASN A 92 12.29 4.71 -3.53
C ASN A 92 11.15 5.49 -2.88
N GLN A 93 10.07 5.72 -3.62
CA GLN A 93 8.89 6.43 -3.14
C GLN A 93 7.71 5.45 -3.07
N LEU A 94 6.97 5.57 -1.98
CA LEU A 94 5.69 4.92 -1.81
C LEU A 94 4.62 5.99 -1.83
N ASN A 95 3.56 5.77 -2.59
CA ASN A 95 2.40 6.64 -2.61
C ASN A 95 1.15 5.82 -2.34
N ILE A 96 0.35 6.24 -1.36
CA ILE A 96 -0.92 5.58 -1.08
C ILE A 96 -2.08 6.34 -1.69
N GLN A 97 -2.94 5.61 -2.36
CA GLN A 97 -4.21 6.10 -2.85
C GLN A 97 -5.33 5.25 -2.26
N TRP A 98 -6.12 5.87 -1.40
CA TRP A 98 -7.34 5.27 -0.86
C TRP A 98 -8.44 5.33 -1.91
N LEU A 99 -9.08 4.19 -2.14
CA LEU A 99 -10.07 4.01 -3.19
C LEU A 99 -11.31 3.30 -2.62
N PRO A 100 -12.50 3.58 -3.16
CA PRO A 100 -13.67 2.76 -2.88
C PRO A 100 -13.42 1.28 -3.24
N LEU A 101 -14.12 0.39 -2.55
CA LEU A 101 -14.05 -1.07 -2.77
C LEU A 101 -14.17 -1.44 -4.25
N GLU A 102 -15.13 -0.87 -4.97
CA GLU A 102 -15.36 -1.15 -6.39
C GLU A 102 -14.15 -0.78 -7.25
N GLU A 103 -13.57 0.40 -7.04
CA GLU A 103 -12.39 0.87 -7.78
C GLU A 103 -11.15 0.02 -7.48
N ALA A 104 -10.91 -0.32 -6.21
CA ALA A 104 -9.82 -1.20 -5.81
C ALA A 104 -9.95 -2.59 -6.45
N GLN A 105 -11.18 -3.14 -6.51
CA GLN A 105 -11.46 -4.40 -7.19
C GLN A 105 -11.22 -4.30 -8.70
N MET A 106 -11.67 -3.22 -9.35
CA MET A 106 -11.44 -3.00 -10.77
C MET A 106 -9.95 -2.94 -11.10
N LEU A 107 -9.17 -2.17 -10.34
CA LEU A 107 -7.71 -2.10 -10.51
C LEU A 107 -7.04 -3.47 -10.37
N ARG A 108 -7.44 -4.25 -9.35
CA ARG A 108 -6.92 -5.60 -9.14
C ARG A 108 -7.18 -6.50 -10.35
N ASN A 109 -8.37 -6.41 -10.93
CA ASN A 109 -8.78 -7.25 -12.05
C ASN A 109 -8.12 -6.82 -13.37
N GLN A 110 -8.04 -5.51 -13.65
CA GLN A 110 -7.38 -4.99 -14.86
C GLN A 110 -5.91 -5.41 -14.93
N ARG A 111 -5.22 -5.29 -13.79
CA ARG A 111 -3.79 -5.57 -13.71
C ARG A 111 -3.44 -7.06 -13.58
N LYS A 112 -4.43 -7.92 -13.28
CA LYS A 112 -4.28 -9.39 -13.38
C LYS A 112 -4.37 -9.90 -14.83
N ALA A 113 -4.91 -9.09 -15.74
CA ALA A 113 -5.15 -9.45 -17.14
C ALA A 113 -4.06 -8.96 -18.12
N SER A 114 -3.02 -8.28 -17.63
CA SER A 114 -1.82 -7.87 -18.39
C SER A 114 -0.65 -8.78 -18.09
#